data_AF-A0A6G0XA01-F1
#
_entry.id   AF-A0A6G0XA01-F1
#
_cell.length_a   1.000
_cell.length_b   1.000
_cell.length_c   1.000
_cell.angle_alpha   90.00
_cell.angle_beta   90.00
_cell.angle_gamma   90.00
#
_symmetry.space_group_name_H-M   'P 1'
#
loop_
_entity.id
_entity.type
_entity.pdbx_description
1 polymer ?
#
loop_
_entity_poly.entity_id
_entity_poly.type
_entity_poly.pdbx_seq_one_letter_code
_entity_poly.pdbx_strand_id
1 'polypeptide(L)'
;MMEIIDAVNSAWRDVEARTLNNNFLTLQACLQEVLKIEGDNKYKIPHMRKSSFLACGMLPEVLPCDTTEFNRCCDLLDGVDIEERFQVLAEEVKNDLDMSEICTALEGIGVGGLDMESCGEDVDEVESDGENLEFIPRILGLKVE
;
A
#
# COMPACT_ATOMS: atom_id res chain seq x y z
N MET A 1 -1.89 -17.92 29.41
CA MET A 1 -1.74 -18.64 28.11
C MET A 1 -3.03 -19.35 27.71
N MET A 2 -3.66 -20.17 28.56
CA MET A 2 -4.97 -20.78 28.26
C MET A 2 -6.07 -19.76 27.98
N GLU A 3 -6.15 -18.66 28.73
CA GLU A 3 -7.14 -17.59 28.51
C GLU A 3 -7.14 -17.03 27.07
N ILE A 4 -5.96 -16.81 26.50
CA ILE A 4 -5.83 -16.33 25.12
C ILE A 4 -6.31 -17.40 24.14
N ILE A 5 -5.95 -18.67 24.38
CA ILE A 5 -6.37 -19.79 23.53
C ILE A 5 -7.90 -19.95 23.57
N ASP A 6 -8.51 -19.85 24.75
CA ASP A 6 -9.96 -19.96 24.92
C ASP A 6 -10.70 -18.79 24.28
N ALA A 7 -10.18 -17.57 24.45
CA ALA A 7 -10.73 -16.36 23.82
C ALA A 7 -10.69 -16.46 22.28
N VAL A 8 -9.56 -16.87 21.71
CA VAL A 8 -9.41 -17.07 20.25
C VAL A 8 -10.37 -18.13 19.74
N ASN A 9 -10.47 -19.27 20.43
CA ASN A 9 -11.39 -20.35 20.04
C ASN A 9 -12.87 -19.93 20.15
N SER A 10 -13.23 -19.12 21.16
CA SER A 10 -14.58 -18.56 21.26
C SER A 10 -14.86 -17.64 20.08
N ALA A 11 -13.98 -16.67 19.83
CA ALA A 11 -14.12 -15.74 18.71
C ALA A 11 -14.25 -16.49 17.38
N TRP A 12 -13.45 -17.53 17.15
CA TRP A 12 -13.55 -18.35 15.93
C TRP A 12 -14.91 -19.03 15.77
N ARG A 13 -15.48 -19.56 16.86
CA ARG A 13 -16.82 -20.17 16.83
C ARG A 13 -17.94 -19.15 16.61
N ASP A 14 -17.73 -17.92 17.07
CA ASP A 14 -18.71 -16.84 16.94
C ASP A 14 -18.69 -16.19 15.54
N VAL A 15 -17.63 -16.40 14.75
CA VAL A 15 -17.53 -15.90 13.37
C VAL A 15 -18.50 -16.65 12.46
N GLU A 16 -19.40 -15.91 11.82
CA GLU A 16 -20.31 -16.46 10.82
C GLU A 16 -19.57 -16.76 9.51
N ALA A 17 -19.75 -17.98 8.97
CA ALA A 17 -19.16 -18.40 7.70
C ALA A 17 -19.47 -17.43 6.53
N ARG A 18 -20.63 -16.75 6.59
CA ARG A 18 -21.03 -15.74 5.60
C ARG A 18 -20.12 -14.51 5.61
N THR A 19 -19.72 -14.06 6.80
CA THR A 19 -18.76 -12.95 6.97
C THR A 19 -17.42 -13.34 6.37
N LEU A 20 -16.97 -14.56 6.61
CA LEU A 20 -15.74 -15.08 6.03
C LEU A 20 -15.81 -15.13 4.49
N ASN A 21 -16.92 -15.61 3.91
CA ASN A 21 -17.13 -15.62 2.47
C ASN A 21 -17.13 -14.20 1.87
N ASN A 22 -17.76 -13.24 2.55
CA ASN A 22 -17.74 -11.84 2.12
C ASN A 22 -16.33 -11.25 2.10
N ASN A 23 -15.49 -11.62 3.07
CA ASN A 23 -14.08 -11.20 3.12
C ASN A 23 -13.31 -11.81 1.95
N PHE A 24 -13.47 -13.11 1.67
CA PHE A 24 -12.83 -13.77 0.55
C PHE A 24 -13.22 -13.16 -0.80
N LEU A 25 -14.50 -12.87 -1.03
CA LEU A 25 -14.96 -12.21 -2.26
C LEU A 25 -14.40 -10.80 -2.40
N THR A 26 -14.29 -10.06 -1.29
CA THR A 26 -13.67 -8.73 -1.30
C THR A 26 -12.19 -8.83 -1.66
N LEU A 27 -11.46 -9.77 -1.06
CA LEU A 27 -10.06 -10.00 -1.37
C LEU A 27 -9.86 -10.38 -2.85
N GLN A 28 -10.67 -11.28 -3.38
CA GLN A 28 -10.63 -11.65 -4.80
C GLN A 28 -10.88 -10.43 -5.70
N ALA A 29 -11.84 -9.58 -5.36
CA ALA A 29 -12.11 -8.36 -6.12
C ALA A 29 -10.93 -7.38 -6.07
N CYS A 30 -10.32 -7.18 -4.89
CA CYS A 30 -9.12 -6.36 -4.75
C CYS A 30 -7.97 -6.90 -5.61
N LEU A 31 -7.71 -8.21 -5.59
CA LEU A 31 -6.67 -8.83 -6.41
C LEU A 31 -6.91 -8.63 -7.91
N GLN A 32 -8.18 -8.63 -8.36
CA GLN A 32 -8.50 -8.32 -9.75
C GLN A 32 -8.19 -6.86 -10.11
N GLU A 33 -8.41 -5.90 -9.20
CA GLU A 33 -7.99 -4.52 -9.44
C GLU A 33 -6.46 -4.37 -9.47
N VAL A 34 -5.76 -5.07 -8.56
CA VAL A 34 -4.29 -5.11 -8.53
C VAL A 34 -3.72 -5.59 -9.88
N LEU A 35 -4.29 -6.64 -10.47
CA LEU A 35 -3.86 -7.12 -11.79
C LEU A 35 -4.07 -6.05 -12.90
N LYS A 36 -5.19 -5.32 -12.87
CA LYS A 36 -5.47 -4.26 -13.85
C LYS A 36 -4.46 -3.10 -13.78
N ILE A 37 -3.93 -2.82 -12.59
CA ILE A 37 -2.92 -1.77 -12.37
C ILE A 37 -1.52 -2.34 -12.12
N GLU A 38 -1.24 -3.52 -12.68
CA GLU A 38 0.11 -4.11 -12.76
C GLU A 38 0.81 -4.27 -11.40
N GLY A 39 0.05 -4.56 -10.35
CA GLY A 39 0.60 -4.79 -9.01
C GLY A 39 0.64 -3.56 -8.11
N ASP A 40 0.18 -2.39 -8.57
CA ASP A 40 0.08 -1.20 -7.72
C ASP A 40 -1.04 -1.35 -6.66
N ASN A 41 -0.92 -0.60 -5.57
CA ASN A 41 -1.90 -0.51 -4.49
C ASN A 41 -2.85 0.70 -4.64
N LYS A 42 -2.67 1.53 -5.67
CA LYS A 42 -3.53 2.70 -5.97
C LYS A 42 -4.87 2.32 -6.61
N TYR A 43 -5.59 1.36 -6.04
CA TYR A 43 -6.93 0.97 -6.46
C TYR A 43 -7.98 1.35 -5.40
N LYS A 44 -9.22 1.55 -5.86
CA LYS A 44 -10.37 1.69 -4.94
C LYS A 44 -10.87 0.30 -4.57
N ILE A 45 -11.17 0.08 -3.28
CA ILE A 45 -11.75 -1.19 -2.82
C ILE A 45 -13.07 -1.44 -3.56
N PRO A 46 -13.21 -2.55 -4.33
CA PRO A 46 -14.41 -2.79 -5.12
C PRO A 46 -15.66 -3.06 -4.27
N HIS A 47 -16.72 -2.29 -4.51
CA HIS A 47 -18.02 -2.48 -3.87
C HIS A 47 -18.97 -3.29 -4.74
N MET A 48 -19.06 -4.60 -4.49
CA MET A 48 -19.89 -5.55 -5.26
C MET A 48 -21.28 -5.84 -4.64
N ARG A 49 -21.79 -4.97 -3.76
CA ARG A 49 -23.14 -5.08 -3.13
C ARG A 49 -23.47 -6.49 -2.58
N LYS A 50 -22.50 -7.12 -1.91
CA LYS A 50 -22.56 -8.53 -1.44
C LYS A 50 -23.85 -8.88 -0.69
N SER A 51 -24.31 -8.00 0.22
CA SER A 51 -25.54 -8.22 0.99
C SER A 51 -26.79 -8.33 0.12
N SER A 52 -26.87 -7.56 -0.97
CA SER A 52 -27.99 -7.62 -1.92
C SER A 52 -27.96 -8.90 -2.75
N PHE A 53 -26.79 -9.29 -3.26
CA PHE A 53 -26.65 -10.53 -4.02
C PHE A 53 -26.93 -11.75 -3.15
N LEU A 54 -26.50 -11.74 -1.89
CA LEU A 54 -26.78 -12.79 -0.93
C LEU A 54 -28.29 -12.91 -0.63
N ALA A 55 -28.97 -11.78 -0.42
CA ALA A 55 -30.42 -11.76 -0.19
C ALA A 55 -31.21 -12.33 -1.38
N CYS A 56 -30.70 -12.16 -2.60
CA CYS A 56 -31.27 -12.75 -3.81
C CYS A 56 -30.83 -14.19 -4.07
N GLY A 57 -29.94 -14.78 -3.27
CA GLY A 57 -29.38 -16.12 -3.50
C GLY A 57 -28.44 -16.21 -4.71
N MET A 58 -27.92 -15.07 -5.18
CA MET A 58 -27.12 -14.94 -6.40
C MET A 58 -25.66 -14.56 -6.11
N LEU A 59 -25.22 -14.63 -4.85
CA LEU A 59 -23.84 -14.33 -4.50
C LEU A 59 -22.93 -15.47 -4.98
N PRO A 60 -21.96 -15.22 -5.88
CA PRO A 60 -21.02 -16.24 -6.29
C PRO A 60 -20.11 -16.64 -5.13
N GLU A 61 -19.65 -17.89 -5.11
CA GLU A 61 -18.63 -18.37 -4.15
C GLU A 61 -17.22 -17.94 -4.57
N VAL A 62 -16.99 -17.78 -5.88
CA VAL A 62 -15.70 -17.38 -6.47
C VAL A 62 -15.95 -16.38 -7.59
N LEU A 63 -15.15 -15.32 -7.64
CA LEU A 63 -15.19 -14.33 -8.71
C LEU A 63 -14.43 -14.84 -9.95
N PRO A 64 -15.03 -14.75 -11.14
CA PRO A 64 -14.34 -15.10 -12.37
C PRO A 64 -13.19 -14.12 -12.60
N CYS A 65 -12.00 -14.65 -12.83
CA CYS A 65 -10.81 -13.87 -13.18
C CYS A 65 -10.68 -13.79 -14.70
N ASP A 66 -10.41 -12.60 -15.24
CA ASP A 66 -10.17 -12.42 -16.67
C ASP A 66 -8.82 -13.04 -17.04
N THR A 67 -8.85 -14.08 -17.87
CA THR A 67 -7.65 -14.81 -18.31
C THR A 67 -6.71 -13.93 -19.12
N THR A 68 -7.23 -12.93 -19.82
CA THR A 68 -6.44 -12.00 -20.63
C THR A 68 -5.58 -11.12 -19.71
N GLU A 69 -6.19 -10.51 -18.71
CA GLU A 69 -5.48 -9.68 -17.73
C GLU A 69 -4.51 -10.52 -16.89
N PHE A 70 -4.93 -11.72 -16.49
CA PHE A 70 -4.05 -12.63 -15.75
C PHE A 70 -2.79 -12.99 -16.55
N ASN A 71 -2.94 -13.41 -17.80
CA ASN A 71 -1.80 -13.77 -18.65
C ASN A 71 -0.91 -12.55 -18.94
N ARG A 72 -1.50 -11.38 -19.17
CA ARG A 72 -0.75 -10.12 -19.33
C ARG A 72 0.15 -9.86 -18.12
N CYS A 73 -0.35 -10.05 -16.90
CA CYS A 73 0.46 -9.91 -15.70
C CYS A 73 1.55 -10.98 -15.58
N CYS A 74 1.29 -12.22 -15.99
CA CYS A 74 2.33 -13.26 -16.05
C CYS A 74 3.45 -12.87 -17.02
N ASP A 75 3.11 -12.41 -18.23
CA ASP A 75 4.08 -11.98 -19.23
C ASP A 75 4.93 -10.80 -18.71
N LEU A 76 4.31 -9.86 -17.98
CA LEU A 76 5.03 -8.77 -17.32
C LEU A 76 6.01 -9.29 -16.27
N LEU A 77 5.58 -10.21 -15.41
CA LEU A 77 6.43 -10.79 -14.35
C LEU A 77 7.59 -11.59 -14.93
N ASP A 78 7.36 -12.35 -15.99
CA ASP A 78 8.40 -13.13 -16.68
C ASP A 78 9.48 -12.23 -17.31
N GLY A 79 9.12 -10.99 -17.67
CA GLY A 79 10.04 -9.99 -18.21
C GLY A 79 10.85 -9.23 -17.15
N VAL A 80 10.58 -9.42 -15.85
CA VAL A 80 11.27 -8.67 -14.78
C VAL A 80 12.51 -9.41 -14.31
N ASP A 81 13.68 -8.80 -14.50
CA ASP A 81 14.91 -9.22 -13.83
C ASP A 81 14.90 -8.70 -12.38
N ILE A 82 14.56 -9.59 -11.44
CA ILE A 82 14.46 -9.27 -10.01
C ILE A 82 15.82 -8.86 -9.44
N GLU A 83 16.92 -9.42 -9.97
CA GLU A 83 18.26 -9.14 -9.47
C GLU A 83 18.71 -7.73 -9.87
N GLU A 84 18.43 -7.33 -11.12
CA GLU A 84 18.61 -5.94 -11.56
C GLU A 84 17.77 -4.97 -10.72
N ARG A 85 16.49 -5.28 -10.49
CA ARG A 85 15.60 -4.44 -9.66
C ARG A 85 16.12 -4.26 -8.24
N PHE A 86 16.63 -5.34 -7.64
CA PHE A 86 17.20 -5.28 -6.28
C PHE A 86 18.46 -4.43 -6.24
N GLN A 87 19.31 -4.49 -7.27
CA GLN A 87 20.50 -3.64 -7.38
C GLN A 87 20.13 -2.16 -7.50
N VAL A 88 19.15 -1.82 -8.34
CA VAL A 88 18.63 -0.45 -8.47
C VAL A 88 18.12 0.07 -7.13
N LEU A 89 17.34 -0.74 -6.40
CA LEU A 89 16.83 -0.37 -5.08
C LEU A 89 17.96 -0.16 -4.06
N ALA A 90 18.98 -1.03 -4.08
CA ALA A 90 20.13 -0.90 -3.19
C ALA A 90 20.92 0.39 -3.45
N GLU A 91 21.04 0.81 -4.72
CA GLU A 91 21.68 2.07 -5.09
C GLU A 91 20.83 3.28 -4.67
N GLU A 92 19.51 3.22 -4.83
CA GLU A 92 18.59 4.26 -4.35
C GLU A 92 18.70 4.47 -2.83
N VAL A 93 18.63 3.38 -2.05
CA VAL A 93 18.78 3.43 -0.59
C VAL A 93 20.14 4.02 -0.19
N LYS A 94 21.21 3.69 -0.92
CA LYS A 94 22.53 4.27 -0.66
C LYS A 94 22.52 5.78 -0.89
N ASN A 95 21.96 6.24 -2.00
CA ASN A 95 21.90 7.67 -2.32
C ASN A 95 21.11 8.45 -1.26
N ASP A 96 20.01 7.89 -0.75
CA ASP A 96 19.22 8.51 0.31
C ASP A 96 19.99 8.63 1.63
N LEU A 97 20.78 7.60 1.97
CA LEU A 97 21.66 7.64 3.13
C LEU A 97 22.78 8.68 2.97
N ASP A 98 23.42 8.73 1.80
CA ASP A 98 24.46 9.72 1.49
C ASP A 98 23.90 11.15 1.59
N MET A 99 22.66 11.39 1.13
CA MET A 99 21.96 12.67 1.29
C MET A 99 21.65 13.00 2.75
N SER A 100 21.21 12.01 3.54
CA SER A 100 20.98 12.18 4.97
C SER A 100 22.26 12.58 5.71
N GLU A 101 23.41 11.98 5.37
CA GLU A 101 24.71 12.33 5.97
C GLU A 101 25.08 13.80 5.70
N ILE A 102 24.85 14.29 4.47
CA ILE A 102 25.08 15.68 4.10
C ILE A 102 24.16 16.61 4.91
N CYS A 103 22.88 16.30 5.04
CA CYS A 103 21.92 17.09 5.84
C CYS A 103 22.34 17.15 7.32
N THR A 104 22.71 16.02 7.92
CA THR A 104 23.21 15.98 9.31
C THR A 104 24.48 16.82 9.49
N ALA A 105 25.40 16.79 8.52
CA ALA A 105 26.61 17.61 8.58
C ALA A 105 26.30 19.12 8.51
N LEU A 106 25.31 19.53 7.71
CA LEU A 106 24.87 20.93 7.62
C LEU A 106 24.25 21.44 8.93
N GLU A 107 23.49 20.61 9.65
CA GLU A 107 22.93 20.97 10.96
C GLU A 107 24.02 21.31 12.00
N GLY A 108 25.18 20.66 11.92
CA GLY A 108 26.32 20.90 12.81
C GLY A 108 27.13 22.16 12.49
N ILE A 109 27.02 22.69 11.26
CA ILE A 109 27.65 23.96 10.86
C ILE A 109 26.70 25.09 11.29
N GLY A 110 26.77 25.46 12.58
CA GLY A 110 26.06 26.63 13.08
C GLY A 110 26.45 27.87 12.25
N VAL A 111 25.46 28.49 11.60
CA VAL A 111 25.62 29.84 11.03
C VAL A 111 25.94 30.76 12.21
N GLY A 112 27.21 31.12 12.34
CA GLY A 112 27.67 32.03 13.37
C GLY A 112 26.93 33.36 13.23
N GLY A 113 26.07 33.64 14.22
CA GLY A 113 25.60 34.97 14.62
C GLY A 113 25.26 35.95 13.51
N LEU A 114 24.03 35.88 13.01
CA LEU A 114 23.28 37.08 12.67
C LEU A 114 22.02 37.07 13.53
N ASP A 115 22.08 37.88 14.57
CA ASP A 115 20.99 38.52 15.30
C ASP A 115 19.68 38.51 14.52
N MET A 116 18.88 37.47 14.77
CA MET A 116 17.49 37.37 14.35
C MET A 116 16.70 38.38 15.20
N GLU A 117 16.49 39.58 14.66
CA GLU A 117 15.39 40.43 15.12
C GLU A 117 14.10 39.62 15.01
N SER A 118 13.41 39.47 16.14
CA SER A 118 12.12 38.82 16.26
C SER A 118 11.08 39.59 15.43
N CYS A 119 10.76 39.11 14.24
CA CYS A 119 9.47 39.38 13.62
C CYS A 119 8.49 38.27 14.06
N GLY A 120 7.58 38.64 14.96
CA GLY A 120 6.48 37.78 15.38
C GLY A 120 5.35 37.73 14.36
N GLU A 121 4.56 36.66 14.49
CA GLU A 121 3.18 36.43 13.98
C GLU A 121 3.10 36.30 12.44
N ASP A 122 2.56 35.24 11.83
CA ASP A 122 1.41 34.40 12.15
C ASP A 122 1.63 32.93 11.71
N VAL A 123 1.09 31.98 12.47
CA VAL A 123 1.00 30.56 12.07
C VAL A 123 -0.38 30.36 11.44
N ASP A 124 -0.46 30.45 10.12
CA ASP A 124 -1.63 29.93 9.41
C ASP A 124 -1.61 28.39 9.53
N GLU A 125 -2.72 27.83 10.01
CA GLU A 125 -2.96 26.38 10.01
C GLU A 125 -2.85 25.87 8.57
N VAL A 126 -1.78 25.14 8.27
CA VAL A 126 -1.67 24.41 7.02
C VAL A 126 -2.65 23.26 7.09
N GLU A 127 -3.70 23.33 6.26
CA GLU A 127 -4.59 22.21 6.00
C GLU A 127 -3.73 20.98 5.67
N SER A 128 -4.03 19.88 6.35
CA SER A 128 -3.46 18.55 6.09
C SER A 128 -3.91 18.08 4.72
N ASP A 129 -3.28 18.60 3.68
CA ASP A 129 -3.31 17.99 2.36
C ASP A 129 -2.51 16.70 2.46
N GLY A 130 -3.23 15.61 2.19
CA GLY A 130 -2.83 14.25 2.48
C GLY A 130 -1.37 13.98 2.16
N GLU A 131 -0.70 13.41 3.16
CA GLU A 131 0.68 12.97 3.09
C GLU A 131 1.03 12.42 1.71
N ASN A 132 2.05 13.06 1.13
CA ASN A 132 2.66 12.67 -0.11
C ASN A 132 3.17 11.22 0.03
N LEU A 133 2.34 10.25 -0.37
CA LEU A 133 2.65 8.81 -0.44
C LEU A 133 3.68 8.49 -1.55
N GLU A 134 4.52 9.45 -1.92
CA GLU A 134 5.58 9.31 -2.93
C GLU A 134 6.73 8.40 -2.46
N PHE A 135 6.80 8.09 -1.16
CA PHE A 135 7.83 7.22 -0.59
C PHE A 135 7.34 5.77 -0.37
N ILE A 136 6.62 5.21 -1.34
CA ILE A 136 6.51 3.76 -1.44
C ILE A 136 7.56 3.31 -2.46
N PRO A 137 8.62 2.60 -2.06
CA PRO A 137 9.57 2.03 -3.01
C PRO A 137 8.80 1.29 -4.08
N ARG A 138 8.96 1.68 -5.35
CA ARG A 138 8.31 1.00 -6.48
C ARG A 138 8.92 -0.39 -6.62
N ILE A 139 8.37 -1.37 -5.90
CA ILE A 139 8.84 -2.77 -5.90
C ILE A 139 8.93 -3.35 -7.32
N LEU A 140 8.11 -2.85 -8.25
CA LEU A 140 8.08 -3.32 -9.65
C LEU A 140 8.62 -2.30 -10.66
N GLY A 141 9.05 -1.11 -10.21
CA GLY A 141 9.61 -0.05 -11.07
C GLY A 141 8.77 0.29 -12.31
N LEU A 142 7.45 0.14 -12.23
CA LEU A 142 6.52 0.57 -13.26
C LEU A 142 6.35 2.08 -13.14
N LYS A 143 6.64 2.79 -14.24
CA LYS A 143 6.40 4.22 -14.34
C LYS A 143 4.90 4.46 -14.54
N VAL A 144 4.24 4.98 -13.51
CA VAL A 144 2.97 5.70 -13.67
C VAL A 144 3.31 7.04 -14.34
N GLU A 145 2.82 7.24 -15.55
CA GLU A 145 2.83 8.52 -16.29
C GLU A 145 1.90 9.55 -15.64
#